data_AF-A0A6A6Z6J3-F1
#
_entry.id   AF-A0A6A6Z6J3-F1
#
_cell.length_a   1.000
_cell.length_b   1.000
_cell.length_c   1.000
_cell.angle_alpha   90.00
_cell.angle_beta   90.00
_cell.angle_gamma   90.00
#
_symmetry.space_group_name_H-M   'P 1'
#
loop_
_entity.id
_entity.type
_entity.pdbx_description
1 polymer ?
#
loop_
_entity_poly.entity_id
_entity_poly.type
_entity_poly.pdbx_seq_one_letter_code
_entity_poly.pdbx_strand_id
1 'polypeptide(L)'
;MGRHANPDIRRAFAEFQDESTPSKCNKVRCLHCGFVRAKNTTRQIEHLQECQAYLSSAEAQAHMRENPEGTPIDPSMPDTNTRAILNGTHPNPNLQVHRRGPNAKRARDGLPIMPHMPQHVAPSPLVPSLTAHLLTVCGPSFQAATQTPFLSHAGCGTLAAAPLSQWLVQDGHYARGYIRFIGQLLAKIRLPQTTSSQFHIAYRTMDLLISALNNIRREITFFEINVTKYGLALNNDPPTPITRAYLDLFLSASSSSASMLEGMVVLWGTEHCYRSAWTYAATFSGTLSTPSTDAHIVALHQSLIPNWTSPAFSKFVDATRALVDELANTTTSPNGKEEMLRCEEVFRQICWLEERFWPDVDGMGQEDDNTRLASGGGLSNLNGNGLGGSVGPLGAGIGSQGDDETPGTNGQTTFGGLNGIENGGQTS
;
A
#
# COMPACT_ATOMS: atom_id res chain seq x y z
N MET A 1 19.40 -39.34 5.72
CA MET A 1 19.49 -39.94 4.37
C MET A 1 19.27 -38.83 3.34
N GLY A 2 20.14 -38.76 2.33
CA GLY A 2 20.40 -37.55 1.55
C GLY A 2 19.21 -37.04 0.76
N ARG A 3 18.98 -35.72 0.81
CA ARG A 3 18.14 -35.01 -0.17
C ARG A 3 18.78 -35.24 -1.54
N HIS A 4 18.08 -35.94 -2.43
CA HIS A 4 18.52 -36.14 -3.81
C HIS A 4 18.63 -34.77 -4.48
N ALA A 5 19.83 -34.20 -4.49
CA ALA A 5 20.15 -33.03 -5.27
C ALA A 5 20.11 -33.42 -6.74
N ASN A 6 19.50 -32.57 -7.57
CA ASN A 6 19.40 -32.76 -9.01
C ASN A 6 20.80 -33.11 -9.59
N PRO A 7 20.95 -34.25 -10.30
CA PRO A 7 22.24 -34.72 -10.83
C PRO A 7 22.92 -33.69 -11.76
N ASP A 8 22.16 -32.81 -12.42
CA ASP A 8 22.70 -31.81 -13.34
C ASP A 8 23.45 -30.69 -12.62
N ILE A 9 22.99 -30.29 -11.44
CA ILE A 9 23.64 -29.24 -10.64
C ILE A 9 25.02 -29.71 -10.16
N ARG A 10 25.14 -31.01 -9.84
CA ARG A 10 26.41 -31.59 -9.40
C ARG A 10 27.44 -31.69 -10.53
N ARG A 11 26.98 -31.81 -11.78
CA ARG A 11 27.85 -31.89 -12.96
C ARG A 11 28.24 -30.51 -13.49
N ALA A 12 27.34 -29.52 -13.41
CA ALA A 12 27.55 -28.19 -13.98
C ALA A 12 28.28 -27.20 -13.03
N PHE A 13 28.49 -27.55 -11.76
CA PHE A 13 29.15 -26.66 -10.78
C PHE A 13 30.27 -27.36 -10.00
N ALA A 14 31.41 -26.66 -9.87
CA ALA A 14 32.48 -27.03 -8.94
C ALA A 14 32.39 -26.21 -7.64
N GLU A 15 32.42 -26.90 -6.51
CA GLU A 15 32.49 -26.29 -5.19
C GLU A 15 33.93 -25.92 -4.83
N PHE A 16 34.11 -24.74 -4.25
CA PHE A 16 35.40 -24.34 -3.70
C PHE A 16 35.20 -23.41 -2.51
N GLN A 17 36.23 -23.33 -1.66
CA GLN A 17 36.27 -22.45 -0.51
C GLN A 17 37.29 -21.35 -0.80
N ASP A 18 36.90 -20.10 -0.52
CA ASP A 18 37.73 -18.94 -0.83
C ASP A 18 38.55 -18.58 0.41
N GLU A 19 39.87 -18.73 0.33
CA GLU A 19 40.79 -18.43 1.44
C GLU A 19 40.93 -16.92 1.68
N SER A 20 40.59 -16.08 0.69
CA SER A 20 40.73 -14.62 0.75
C SER A 20 39.55 -13.90 1.42
N THR A 21 38.39 -14.58 1.55
CA THR A 21 37.21 -14.05 2.24
C THR A 21 36.66 -15.10 3.20
N PRO A 22 36.78 -14.93 4.53
CA PRO A 22 36.34 -15.91 5.53
C PRO A 22 34.81 -15.87 5.71
N SER A 23 34.07 -15.96 4.62
CA SER A 23 32.63 -16.23 4.64
C SER A 23 32.42 -17.73 4.89
N LYS A 24 31.67 -18.08 5.95
CA LYS A 24 31.35 -19.47 6.38
C LYS A 24 30.56 -20.32 5.36
N CYS A 25 30.36 -19.82 4.14
CA CYS A 25 29.51 -20.44 3.12
C CYS A 25 30.33 -20.92 1.93
N ASN A 26 30.18 -22.20 1.55
CA ASN A 26 30.81 -22.77 0.37
C ASN A 26 30.42 -21.98 -0.89
N LYS A 27 31.38 -21.70 -1.78
CA LYS A 27 31.12 -21.08 -3.08
C LYS A 27 31.06 -22.18 -4.16
N VAL A 28 30.35 -21.88 -5.23
CA VAL A 28 30.22 -22.72 -6.42
C VAL A 28 30.58 -21.91 -7.65
N ARG A 29 31.31 -22.53 -8.58
CA ARG A 29 31.64 -22.00 -9.89
C ARG A 29 30.93 -22.80 -10.96
N CYS A 30 30.20 -22.13 -11.85
CA CYS A 30 29.66 -22.76 -13.05
C CYS A 30 30.82 -23.19 -13.96
N LEU A 31 30.85 -24.45 -14.37
CA LEU A 31 31.92 -25.01 -15.20
C LEU A 31 31.84 -24.56 -16.67
N HIS A 32 30.70 -24.00 -17.09
CA HIS A 32 30.48 -23.58 -18.48
C HIS A 32 30.79 -22.10 -18.74
N CYS A 33 30.37 -21.20 -17.83
CA CYS A 33 30.59 -19.75 -17.99
C CYS A 33 31.57 -19.17 -16.95
N GLY A 34 32.02 -19.96 -15.98
CA GLY A 34 32.97 -19.53 -14.95
C GLY A 34 32.37 -18.67 -13.84
N PHE A 35 31.06 -18.38 -13.87
CA PHE A 35 30.37 -17.54 -12.88
C PHE A 35 30.44 -18.14 -11.47
N VAL A 36 30.82 -17.32 -10.49
CA VAL A 36 31.02 -17.73 -9.09
C VAL A 36 29.92 -17.15 -8.21
N ARG A 37 29.37 -17.96 -7.31
CA ARG A 37 28.36 -17.55 -6.33
C ARG A 37 28.39 -18.40 -5.08
N ALA A 38 27.69 -17.99 -4.02
CA ALA A 38 27.47 -18.84 -2.85
C ALA A 38 26.60 -20.07 -3.20
N LYS A 39 26.90 -21.22 -2.60
CA LYS A 39 26.20 -22.50 -2.83
C LYS A 39 24.73 -22.40 -2.38
N ASN A 40 23.83 -22.36 -3.36
CA ASN A 40 22.39 -22.37 -3.15
C ASN A 40 21.73 -23.04 -4.36
N THR A 41 21.08 -24.18 -4.13
CA THR A 41 20.57 -25.09 -5.16
C THR A 41 19.53 -24.43 -6.07
N THR A 42 18.57 -23.68 -5.52
CA THR A 42 17.52 -23.00 -6.31
C THR A 42 18.13 -22.02 -7.30
N ARG A 43 19.03 -21.16 -6.81
CA ARG A 43 19.69 -20.17 -7.66
C ARG A 43 20.73 -20.78 -8.61
N GLN A 44 21.21 -22.01 -8.36
CA GLN A 44 22.07 -22.75 -9.29
C GLN A 44 21.25 -23.26 -10.48
N ILE A 45 19.99 -23.66 -10.24
CA ILE A 45 19.05 -24.04 -11.30
C ILE A 45 18.67 -22.82 -12.15
N GLU A 46 18.31 -21.71 -11.52
CA GLU A 46 18.01 -20.44 -12.22
C GLU A 46 19.19 -20.02 -13.10
N HIS A 47 20.42 -20.09 -12.59
CA HIS A 47 21.60 -19.78 -13.38
C HIS A 47 21.77 -20.68 -14.62
N LEU A 48 21.51 -21.99 -14.52
CA LEU A 48 21.62 -22.90 -15.67
C LEU A 48 20.55 -22.65 -16.74
N GLN A 49 19.37 -22.17 -16.34
CA GLN A 49 18.30 -21.80 -17.27
C GLN A 49 18.64 -20.55 -18.10
N GLU A 50 19.55 -19.71 -17.61
CA GLU A 50 19.97 -18.46 -18.27
C GLU A 50 21.41 -18.54 -18.82
N CYS A 51 22.19 -19.56 -18.43
CA CYS A 51 23.58 -19.71 -18.83
C CYS A 51 23.70 -20.23 -20.26
N GLN A 52 23.84 -19.33 -21.23
CA GLN A 52 23.91 -19.67 -22.65
C GLN A 52 25.01 -20.69 -22.98
N ALA A 53 26.18 -20.61 -22.32
CA ALA A 53 27.28 -21.56 -22.49
C ALA A 53 26.92 -23.00 -22.03
N TYR A 54 26.04 -23.12 -21.04
CA TYR A 54 25.52 -24.42 -20.60
C TYR A 54 24.42 -24.91 -21.55
N LEU A 55 23.48 -24.06 -21.92
CA LEU A 55 22.40 -24.39 -22.85
C LEU A 55 22.91 -24.85 -24.22
N SER A 56 24.07 -24.34 -24.66
CA SER A 56 24.75 -24.79 -25.88
C SER A 56 25.57 -26.08 -25.72
N SER A 57 25.73 -26.61 -24.51
CA SER A 57 26.56 -27.78 -24.24
C SER A 57 25.85 -29.09 -24.60
N ALA A 58 26.64 -30.13 -24.87
CA ALA A 58 26.13 -31.48 -25.11
C ALA A 58 25.36 -32.04 -23.90
N GLU A 59 25.65 -31.56 -22.70
CA GLU A 59 25.03 -31.97 -21.43
C GLU A 59 23.59 -31.44 -21.32
N ALA A 60 23.35 -30.16 -21.62
CA ALA A 60 22.01 -29.60 -21.67
C ALA A 60 21.15 -30.23 -22.79
N GLN A 61 21.78 -30.55 -23.92
CA GLN A 61 21.11 -31.25 -25.03
C GLN A 61 20.81 -32.71 -24.74
N ALA A 62 21.54 -33.37 -23.83
CA ALA A 62 21.23 -34.72 -23.36
C ALA A 62 20.04 -34.71 -22.39
N HIS A 63 20.00 -33.75 -21.46
CA HIS A 63 18.87 -33.56 -20.54
C HIS A 63 17.56 -33.22 -21.28
N MET A 64 17.61 -32.41 -22.34
CA MET A 64 16.44 -32.13 -23.19
C MET A 64 15.98 -33.34 -24.01
N ARG A 65 16.88 -34.29 -24.31
CA ARG A 65 16.56 -35.51 -25.07
C ARG A 65 16.03 -36.64 -24.20
N GLU A 66 16.40 -36.69 -22.93
CA GLU A 66 15.84 -37.64 -21.95
C GLU A 66 14.43 -37.24 -21.48
N ASN A 67 13.99 -35.99 -21.74
CA ASN A 67 12.66 -35.51 -21.39
C ASN A 67 12.01 -34.70 -22.54
N PRO A 68 11.68 -35.35 -23.68
CA PRO A 68 11.32 -34.68 -24.93
C PRO A 68 9.88 -34.13 -24.99
N GLU A 69 9.01 -34.52 -24.05
CA GLU A 69 7.70 -33.91 -23.81
C GLU A 69 7.60 -33.61 -22.31
N GLY A 70 7.29 -32.37 -21.95
CA GLY A 70 7.05 -31.99 -20.55
C GLY A 70 6.00 -32.93 -19.95
N THR A 71 6.44 -33.74 -18.98
CA THR A 71 5.61 -34.73 -18.32
C THR A 71 4.39 -34.04 -17.67
N PRO A 72 3.15 -34.40 -18.06
CA PRO A 72 1.96 -33.94 -17.38
C PRO A 72 1.96 -34.50 -15.96
N ILE A 73 1.79 -33.63 -14.97
CA ILE A 73 1.66 -34.04 -13.58
C ILE A 73 0.30 -34.76 -13.42
N ASP A 74 0.39 -35.98 -12.90
CA ASP A 74 -0.66 -36.89 -12.45
C ASP A 74 -1.78 -36.16 -11.64
N PRO A 75 -3.09 -36.35 -11.93
CA PRO A 75 -4.18 -35.65 -11.23
C PRO A 75 -4.39 -36.09 -9.77
N SER A 76 -3.57 -36.97 -9.21
CA SER A 76 -3.80 -37.60 -7.90
C SER A 76 -2.79 -37.27 -6.79
N MET A 77 -1.93 -36.26 -6.91
CA MET A 77 -1.16 -35.72 -5.76
C MET A 77 -1.27 -34.19 -5.65
N PRO A 78 -1.32 -33.64 -4.42
CA PRO A 78 -1.70 -32.25 -4.20
C PRO A 78 -0.59 -31.32 -4.69
N ASP A 79 -0.87 -30.69 -5.81
CA ASP A 79 0.09 -30.00 -6.63
C ASP A 79 0.60 -28.72 -5.95
N THR A 80 1.78 -28.34 -6.42
CA THR A 80 2.66 -27.20 -6.14
C THR A 80 1.97 -25.82 -6.05
N ASN A 81 0.68 -25.75 -6.41
CA ASN A 81 -0.21 -24.62 -6.25
C ASN A 81 -0.44 -24.24 -4.77
N THR A 82 -0.42 -25.22 -3.87
CA THR A 82 -0.67 -24.97 -2.44
C THR A 82 0.52 -24.26 -1.76
N ARG A 83 1.74 -24.42 -2.28
CA ARG A 83 2.95 -23.77 -1.73
C ARG A 83 3.21 -22.38 -2.33
N ALA A 84 2.71 -22.10 -3.53
CA ALA A 84 2.74 -20.76 -4.14
C ALA A 84 1.70 -19.81 -3.51
N ILE A 85 0.56 -20.35 -3.06
CA ILE A 85 -0.45 -19.59 -2.28
C ILE A 85 0.13 -19.13 -0.93
N LEU A 86 1.07 -19.88 -0.35
CA LEU A 86 1.73 -19.55 0.92
C LEU A 86 2.91 -18.58 0.77
N ASN A 87 3.42 -18.35 -0.45
CA ASN A 87 4.59 -17.50 -0.71
C ASN A 87 4.26 -16.16 -1.41
N GLY A 88 3.00 -15.91 -1.78
CA GLY A 88 2.50 -14.57 -2.12
C GLY A 88 3.13 -13.87 -3.34
N THR A 89 3.82 -14.58 -4.24
CA THR A 89 4.56 -13.99 -5.37
C THR A 89 3.69 -13.50 -6.52
N HIS A 90 2.37 -13.72 -6.48
CA HIS A 90 1.37 -13.16 -7.40
C HIS A 90 0.08 -12.80 -6.63
N PRO A 91 -0.70 -11.78 -7.05
CA PRO A 91 -2.10 -11.68 -6.62
C PRO A 91 -2.80 -13.00 -6.97
N ASN A 92 -3.74 -13.44 -6.13
CA ASN A 92 -4.44 -14.73 -6.31
C ASN A 92 -4.86 -14.89 -7.79
N PRO A 93 -4.30 -15.86 -8.55
CA PRO A 93 -4.67 -16.06 -9.95
C PRO A 93 -6.15 -16.43 -10.10
N ASN A 94 -6.83 -16.77 -9.00
CA ASN A 94 -8.26 -17.02 -8.92
C ASN A 94 -9.09 -15.81 -8.42
N LEU A 95 -8.55 -14.59 -8.40
CA LEU A 95 -9.36 -13.38 -8.16
C LEU A 95 -10.28 -13.16 -9.38
N GLN A 96 -11.34 -13.96 -9.47
CA GLN A 96 -12.32 -13.95 -10.54
C GLN A 96 -13.34 -12.83 -10.30
N VAL A 97 -12.94 -11.59 -10.56
CA VAL A 97 -13.80 -10.40 -10.36
C VAL A 97 -14.91 -10.30 -11.41
N HIS A 98 -14.85 -11.05 -12.51
CA HIS A 98 -15.70 -10.84 -13.70
C HIS A 98 -16.69 -11.96 -14.03
N ARG A 99 -16.93 -12.93 -13.15
CA ARG A 99 -17.98 -13.94 -13.41
C ARG A 99 -19.34 -13.46 -12.89
N ARG A 100 -20.10 -12.78 -13.74
CA ARG A 100 -21.56 -12.74 -13.63
C ARG A 100 -22.10 -14.15 -13.94
N GLY A 101 -23.02 -14.64 -13.12
CA GLY A 101 -23.49 -16.03 -13.11
C GLY A 101 -24.10 -16.53 -14.44
N PRO A 102 -24.38 -17.84 -14.54
CA PRO A 102 -24.90 -18.44 -15.76
C PRO A 102 -26.31 -17.94 -16.04
N ASN A 103 -26.47 -17.21 -17.14
CA ASN A 103 -27.76 -16.93 -17.74
C ASN A 103 -28.39 -18.28 -18.11
N ALA A 104 -29.44 -18.69 -17.41
CA ALA A 104 -30.17 -19.92 -17.69
C ALA A 104 -30.87 -19.80 -19.06
N LYS A 105 -30.17 -20.20 -20.13
CA LYS A 105 -30.78 -20.41 -21.44
C LYS A 105 -31.64 -21.68 -21.33
N ARG A 106 -32.96 -21.51 -21.21
CA ARG A 106 -33.92 -22.58 -21.45
C ARG A 106 -33.73 -23.09 -22.88
N ALA A 107 -33.53 -24.39 -23.01
CA ALA A 107 -33.62 -25.10 -24.29
C ALA A 107 -35.05 -24.94 -24.83
N ARG A 108 -35.17 -24.56 -26.11
CA ARG A 108 -36.42 -24.68 -26.84
C ARG A 108 -36.12 -25.30 -28.19
N ASP A 109 -36.48 -26.57 -28.30
CA ASP A 109 -36.46 -27.35 -29.52
C ASP A 109 -37.36 -26.74 -30.62
N GLY A 110 -36.82 -26.76 -31.85
CA GLY A 110 -37.54 -26.97 -33.10
C GLY A 110 -38.63 -25.99 -33.54
N LEU A 111 -38.25 -24.87 -34.18
CA LEU A 111 -39.06 -24.22 -35.23
C LEU A 111 -38.14 -23.55 -36.29
N PRO A 112 -38.54 -23.50 -37.58
CA PRO A 112 -37.67 -23.12 -38.69
C PRO A 112 -37.28 -21.64 -38.69
N ILE A 113 -36.05 -21.38 -39.14
CA ILE A 113 -35.35 -20.09 -39.18
C ILE A 113 -36.13 -19.10 -40.08
N MET A 114 -36.64 -18.01 -39.51
CA MET A 114 -37.10 -16.84 -40.24
C MET A 114 -35.93 -15.89 -40.57
N PRO A 115 -36.02 -15.10 -41.67
CA PRO A 115 -34.94 -14.22 -42.08
C PRO A 115 -34.74 -13.06 -41.09
N HIS A 116 -33.47 -12.72 -40.91
CA HIS A 116 -32.91 -11.75 -39.98
C HIS A 116 -33.53 -10.35 -40.10
N MET A 117 -34.32 -9.92 -39.11
CA MET A 117 -34.55 -8.50 -38.86
C MET A 117 -33.36 -7.94 -38.06
N PRO A 118 -32.84 -6.75 -38.38
CA PRO A 118 -31.79 -6.13 -37.59
C PRO A 118 -32.36 -5.82 -36.20
N GLN A 119 -31.92 -6.59 -35.20
CA GLN A 119 -32.20 -6.30 -33.81
C GLN A 119 -31.55 -4.97 -33.46
N HIS A 120 -32.38 -3.96 -33.19
CA HIS A 120 -31.94 -2.79 -32.44
C HIS A 120 -31.37 -3.29 -31.11
N VAL A 121 -30.05 -3.22 -30.98
CA VAL A 121 -29.35 -3.47 -29.72
C VAL A 121 -29.82 -2.39 -28.75
N ALA A 122 -30.76 -2.74 -27.88
CA ALA A 122 -31.12 -1.88 -26.76
C ALA A 122 -29.84 -1.60 -25.96
N PRO A 123 -29.53 -0.34 -25.64
CA PRO A 123 -28.38 -0.04 -24.80
C PRO A 123 -28.52 -0.80 -23.49
N SER A 124 -27.45 -1.49 -23.08
CA SER A 124 -27.41 -2.17 -21.79
C SER A 124 -27.77 -1.16 -20.69
N PRO A 125 -28.60 -1.51 -19.68
CA PRO A 125 -28.91 -0.59 -18.60
C PRO A 125 -27.60 -0.15 -17.94
N LEU A 126 -27.35 1.16 -17.94
CA LEU A 126 -26.19 1.76 -17.29
C LEU A 126 -26.31 1.46 -15.79
N VAL A 127 -25.48 0.54 -15.30
CA VAL A 127 -25.39 0.27 -13.87
C VAL A 127 -24.69 1.47 -13.20
N PRO A 128 -25.28 2.09 -12.18
CA PRO A 128 -24.63 3.20 -11.46
C PRO A 128 -23.25 2.79 -10.93
N SER A 129 -22.28 3.72 -10.96
CA SER A 129 -20.94 3.51 -10.43
C SER A 129 -20.65 4.57 -9.37
N LEU A 130 -20.50 4.13 -8.12
CA LEU A 130 -20.15 5.00 -7.00
C LEU A 130 -18.75 5.58 -7.22
N THR A 131 -17.80 4.77 -7.67
CA THR A 131 -16.42 5.22 -7.89
C THR A 131 -16.33 6.30 -8.98
N ALA A 132 -17.10 6.17 -10.07
CA ALA A 132 -17.19 7.20 -11.10
C ALA A 132 -17.84 8.50 -10.57
N HIS A 133 -18.87 8.40 -9.73
CA HIS A 133 -19.49 9.55 -9.07
C HIS A 133 -18.51 10.28 -8.16
N LEU A 134 -17.77 9.55 -7.31
CA LEU A 134 -16.77 10.12 -6.40
C LEU A 134 -15.68 10.91 -7.15
N LEU A 135 -15.16 10.35 -8.25
CA LEU A 135 -14.19 11.03 -9.11
C LEU A 135 -14.77 12.27 -9.80
N THR A 136 -16.04 12.23 -10.18
CA THR A 136 -16.72 13.37 -10.81
C THR A 136 -16.88 14.52 -9.82
N VAL A 137 -17.31 14.22 -8.60
CA VAL A 137 -17.55 15.24 -7.55
C VAL A 137 -16.25 15.82 -7.01
N CYS A 138 -15.19 15.01 -6.92
CA CYS A 138 -13.91 15.42 -6.33
C CYS A 138 -12.82 15.68 -7.37
N GLY A 139 -13.17 15.87 -8.65
CA GLY A 139 -12.20 15.98 -9.75
C GLY A 139 -11.02 16.92 -9.49
N PRO A 140 -11.25 18.20 -9.12
CA PRO A 140 -10.17 19.15 -8.81
C PRO A 140 -9.30 18.70 -7.64
N SER A 141 -9.91 18.23 -6.54
CA SER A 141 -9.19 17.75 -5.35
C SER A 141 -8.38 16.50 -5.65
N PHE A 142 -8.91 15.58 -6.45
CA PHE A 142 -8.21 14.38 -6.90
C PHE A 142 -7.01 14.72 -7.80
N GLN A 143 -7.14 15.73 -8.66
CA GLN A 143 -6.02 16.21 -9.46
C GLN A 143 -4.91 16.79 -8.56
N ALA A 144 -5.26 17.66 -7.61
CA ALA A 144 -4.30 18.23 -6.66
C ALA A 144 -3.59 17.14 -5.83
N ALA A 145 -4.35 16.12 -5.39
CA ALA A 145 -3.85 14.97 -4.64
C ALA A 145 -2.81 14.12 -5.40
N THR A 146 -2.90 14.05 -6.73
CA THR A 146 -2.15 13.10 -7.56
C THR A 146 -1.15 13.75 -8.51
N GLN A 147 -1.12 15.08 -8.59
CA GLN A 147 -0.24 15.83 -9.49
C GLN A 147 0.56 16.89 -8.72
N THR A 148 1.37 16.43 -7.77
CA THR A 148 2.19 17.28 -6.91
C THR A 148 3.58 17.55 -7.49
N PRO A 149 4.25 18.65 -7.09
CA PRO A 149 5.64 18.93 -7.47
C PRO A 149 6.60 17.79 -7.11
N PHE A 150 6.41 17.13 -5.97
CA PHE A 150 7.21 15.96 -5.58
C PHE A 150 7.21 14.89 -6.69
N LEU A 151 6.04 14.58 -7.24
CA LEU A 151 5.87 13.53 -8.25
C LEU A 151 6.45 13.92 -9.61
N SER A 152 6.33 15.20 -10.01
CA SER A 152 6.95 15.67 -11.26
C SER A 152 8.47 15.68 -11.14
N HIS A 153 9.04 16.14 -10.01
CA HIS A 153 10.48 16.07 -9.75
C HIS A 153 11.00 14.63 -9.65
N ALA A 154 10.22 13.72 -9.04
CA ALA A 154 10.53 12.30 -8.99
C ALA A 154 10.60 11.70 -10.40
N GLY A 155 9.65 12.05 -11.26
CA GLY A 155 9.60 11.58 -12.65
C GLY A 155 10.62 12.23 -13.60
N CYS A 156 11.02 13.47 -13.34
CA CYS A 156 12.07 14.16 -14.10
C CYS A 156 13.49 13.76 -13.65
N GLY A 157 13.63 13.04 -12.54
CA GLY A 157 14.91 12.70 -11.94
C GLY A 157 15.64 13.90 -11.31
N THR A 158 14.88 14.90 -10.85
CA THR A 158 15.42 16.14 -10.23
C THR A 158 15.10 16.25 -8.73
N LEU A 159 14.39 15.27 -8.17
CA LEU A 159 14.07 15.23 -6.75
C LEU A 159 15.34 15.07 -5.90
N ALA A 160 15.50 15.86 -4.85
CA ALA A 160 16.59 15.70 -3.89
C ALA A 160 16.42 14.43 -3.04
N ALA A 161 17.52 13.97 -2.44
CA ALA A 161 17.51 12.74 -1.62
C ALA A 161 16.68 12.88 -0.34
N ALA A 162 16.65 14.07 0.27
CA ALA A 162 16.01 14.30 1.57
C ALA A 162 14.47 14.20 1.50
N PRO A 163 13.77 14.84 0.53
CA PRO A 163 12.34 14.61 0.32
C PRO A 163 12.00 13.13 0.06
N LEU A 164 12.81 12.41 -0.73
CA LEU A 164 12.56 10.98 -0.96
C LEU A 164 12.66 10.18 0.35
N SER A 165 13.69 10.44 1.15
CA SER A 165 13.87 9.82 2.46
C SER A 165 12.68 10.11 3.39
N GLN A 166 12.24 11.36 3.45
CA GLN A 166 11.08 11.76 4.25
C GLN A 166 9.83 10.97 3.84
N TRP A 167 9.51 10.92 2.54
CA TRP A 167 8.37 10.15 2.05
C TRP A 167 8.50 8.66 2.38
N LEU A 168 9.66 8.03 2.17
CA LEU A 168 9.88 6.60 2.49
C LEU A 168 9.62 6.30 3.98
N VAL A 169 10.04 7.20 4.88
CA VAL A 169 9.81 7.04 6.33
C VAL A 169 8.32 7.15 6.65
N GLN A 170 7.64 8.17 6.12
CA GLN A 170 6.21 8.38 6.39
C GLN A 170 5.34 7.28 5.76
N ASP A 171 5.67 6.81 4.57
CA ASP A 171 4.98 5.72 3.89
C ASP A 171 5.17 4.38 4.62
N GLY A 172 6.32 4.18 5.27
CA GLY A 172 6.52 3.07 6.19
C GLY A 172 5.57 3.10 7.39
N HIS A 173 5.26 4.27 7.96
CA HIS A 173 4.26 4.38 9.04
C HIS A 173 2.85 4.13 8.53
N TYR A 174 2.51 4.69 7.37
CA TYR A 174 1.24 4.47 6.67
C TYR A 174 0.99 2.97 6.41
N ALA A 175 1.97 2.26 5.85
CA ALA A 175 1.88 0.83 5.54
C ALA A 175 1.59 -0.04 6.78
N ARG A 176 2.15 0.32 7.94
CA ARG A 176 1.87 -0.37 9.22
C ARG A 176 0.44 -0.13 9.71
N GLY A 177 -0.08 1.08 9.53
CA GLY A 177 -1.48 1.41 9.78
C GLY A 177 -2.45 0.65 8.89
N TYR A 178 -2.13 0.60 7.60
CA TYR A 178 -2.89 -0.10 6.58
C TYR A 178 -3.10 -1.58 6.93
N ILE A 179 -2.09 -2.27 7.49
CA ILE A 179 -2.25 -3.67 7.94
C ILE A 179 -3.38 -3.81 8.98
N ARG A 180 -3.44 -2.90 9.95
CA ARG A 180 -4.47 -2.94 11.01
C ARG A 180 -5.85 -2.66 10.43
N PHE A 181 -5.92 -1.66 9.55
CA PHE A 181 -7.13 -1.30 8.82
C PHE A 181 -7.74 -2.49 8.07
N ILE A 182 -6.96 -3.17 7.23
CA ILE A 182 -7.47 -4.33 6.47
C ILE A 182 -7.85 -5.49 7.39
N GLY A 183 -7.06 -5.73 8.45
CA GLY A 183 -7.40 -6.73 9.46
C GLY A 183 -8.75 -6.46 10.13
N GLN A 184 -9.07 -5.20 10.42
CA GLN A 184 -10.36 -4.79 10.99
C GLN A 184 -11.50 -4.94 9.98
N LEU A 185 -11.28 -4.62 8.69
CA LEU A 185 -12.28 -4.89 7.64
C LEU A 185 -12.58 -6.38 7.51
N LEU A 186 -11.56 -7.23 7.52
CA LEU A 186 -11.74 -8.69 7.50
C LEU A 186 -12.59 -9.18 8.68
N ALA A 187 -12.36 -8.65 9.88
CA ALA A 187 -13.13 -9.02 11.07
C ALA A 187 -14.63 -8.63 10.99
N LYS A 188 -14.98 -7.65 10.16
CA LYS A 188 -16.38 -7.22 9.93
C LYS A 188 -17.13 -8.17 8.99
N ILE A 189 -16.44 -8.96 8.17
CA ILE A 189 -17.10 -9.84 7.20
C ILE A 189 -17.88 -10.95 7.91
N ARG A 190 -19.09 -11.21 7.41
CA ARG A 190 -19.91 -12.36 7.79
C ARG A 190 -20.07 -13.24 6.57
N LEU A 191 -19.51 -14.45 6.63
CA LEU A 191 -19.54 -15.39 5.52
C LEU A 191 -20.82 -16.23 5.63
N PRO A 192 -21.75 -16.14 4.65
CA PRO A 192 -22.93 -16.97 4.64
C PRO A 192 -22.60 -18.39 4.17
N GLN A 193 -23.38 -19.37 4.62
CA GLN A 193 -23.35 -20.71 4.05
C GLN A 193 -23.96 -20.65 2.64
N THR A 194 -23.14 -20.93 1.63
CA THR A 194 -23.57 -20.89 0.22
C THR A 194 -22.90 -22.01 -0.56
N THR A 195 -23.63 -22.59 -1.52
CA THR A 195 -23.12 -23.64 -2.41
C THR A 195 -22.03 -23.13 -3.35
N SER A 196 -22.00 -21.82 -3.62
CA SER A 196 -21.10 -21.20 -4.60
C SER A 196 -20.41 -19.96 -4.03
N SER A 197 -19.42 -20.17 -3.15
CA SER A 197 -18.68 -19.09 -2.49
C SER A 197 -17.92 -18.18 -3.48
N GLN A 198 -17.42 -18.74 -4.59
CA GLN A 198 -16.62 -18.01 -5.59
C GLN A 198 -17.31 -16.77 -6.19
N PHE A 199 -18.64 -16.78 -6.26
CA PHE A 199 -19.42 -15.66 -6.83
C PHE A 199 -20.02 -14.76 -5.76
N HIS A 200 -19.97 -15.17 -4.50
CA HIS A 200 -20.59 -14.44 -3.42
C HIS A 200 -19.71 -13.24 -3.02
N ILE A 201 -20.30 -12.04 -3.02
CA ILE A 201 -19.57 -10.79 -2.80
C ILE A 201 -18.78 -10.77 -1.48
N ALA A 202 -19.32 -11.34 -0.41
CA ALA A 202 -18.62 -11.41 0.88
C ALA A 202 -17.30 -12.23 0.80
N TYR A 203 -17.29 -13.34 0.05
CA TYR A 203 -16.09 -14.15 -0.14
C TYR A 203 -15.09 -13.45 -1.07
N ARG A 204 -15.57 -12.84 -2.16
CA ARG A 204 -14.72 -12.05 -3.07
C ARG A 204 -14.10 -10.83 -2.38
N THR A 205 -14.85 -10.18 -1.49
CA THR A 205 -14.35 -9.06 -0.66
C THR A 205 -13.29 -9.56 0.30
N MET A 206 -13.53 -10.69 0.99
CA MET A 206 -12.53 -11.33 1.85
C MET A 206 -11.25 -11.66 1.09
N ASP A 207 -11.34 -12.30 -0.08
CA ASP A 207 -10.19 -12.66 -0.91
C ASP A 207 -9.40 -11.43 -1.38
N LEU A 208 -10.09 -10.34 -1.71
CA LEU A 208 -9.45 -9.08 -2.07
C LEU A 208 -8.72 -8.46 -0.89
N LEU A 209 -9.32 -8.42 0.30
CA LEU A 209 -8.68 -7.89 1.51
C LEU A 209 -7.48 -8.75 1.94
N ILE A 210 -7.55 -10.08 1.82
CA ILE A 210 -6.39 -10.96 2.03
C ILE A 210 -5.27 -10.62 1.04
N SER A 211 -5.63 -10.38 -0.22
CA SER A 211 -4.67 -9.96 -1.25
C SER A 211 -4.04 -8.60 -0.92
N ALA A 212 -4.81 -7.64 -0.42
CA ALA A 212 -4.33 -6.35 0.04
C ALA A 212 -3.31 -6.48 1.19
N LEU A 213 -3.57 -7.33 2.19
CA LEU A 213 -2.61 -7.63 3.26
C LEU A 213 -1.31 -8.25 2.74
N ASN A 214 -1.41 -9.18 1.80
CA ASN A 214 -0.24 -9.78 1.17
C ASN A 214 0.55 -8.76 0.35
N ASN A 215 -0.12 -7.82 -0.31
CA ASN A 215 0.54 -6.74 -1.07
C ASN A 215 1.31 -5.82 -0.13
N ILE A 216 0.66 -5.24 0.88
CA ILE A 216 1.31 -4.29 1.78
C ILE A 216 2.45 -4.94 2.59
N ARG A 217 2.34 -6.22 2.93
CA ARG A 217 3.43 -6.95 3.58
C ARG A 217 4.65 -7.07 2.68
N ARG A 218 4.45 -7.35 1.39
CA ARG A 218 5.53 -7.38 0.40
C ARG A 218 6.13 -6.00 0.17
N GLU A 219 5.30 -4.96 0.21
CA GLU A 219 5.71 -3.57 0.04
C GLU A 219 6.65 -3.10 1.16
N ILE A 220 6.37 -3.46 2.41
CA ILE A 220 7.29 -3.18 3.53
C ILE A 220 8.66 -3.82 3.28
N THR A 221 8.70 -5.09 2.87
CA THR A 221 9.95 -5.77 2.52
C THR A 221 10.60 -5.17 1.28
N PHE A 222 9.82 -4.72 0.31
CA PHE A 222 10.30 -4.02 -0.88
C PHE A 222 11.02 -2.73 -0.49
N PHE A 223 10.50 -1.93 0.45
CA PHE A 223 11.22 -0.76 0.95
C PHE A 223 12.54 -1.12 1.62
N GLU A 224 12.55 -2.11 2.52
CA GLU A 224 13.78 -2.57 3.19
C GLU A 224 14.87 -3.00 2.18
N ILE A 225 14.46 -3.72 1.12
CA ILE A 225 15.34 -4.15 0.04
C ILE A 225 15.87 -2.96 -0.75
N ASN A 226 15.01 -2.01 -1.15
CA ASN A 226 15.42 -0.87 -1.96
C ASN A 226 16.35 0.07 -1.19
N VAL A 227 16.06 0.34 0.07
CA VAL A 227 16.92 1.14 0.96
C VAL A 227 18.31 0.53 1.02
N THR A 228 18.40 -0.80 1.21
CA THR A 228 19.69 -1.50 1.26
C THR A 228 20.39 -1.52 -0.10
N LYS A 229 19.67 -1.85 -1.17
CA LYS A 229 20.21 -2.02 -2.53
C LYS A 229 20.81 -0.73 -3.07
N TYR A 230 20.13 0.39 -2.84
CA TYR A 230 20.53 1.70 -3.35
C TYR A 230 21.27 2.55 -2.30
N GLY A 231 21.50 2.03 -1.10
CA GLY A 231 22.21 2.76 -0.04
C GLY A 231 21.49 4.04 0.39
N LEU A 232 20.15 4.02 0.45
CA LEU A 232 19.36 5.19 0.81
C LEU A 232 19.50 5.47 2.31
N ALA A 233 19.84 6.70 2.67
CA ALA A 233 19.86 7.12 4.05
C ALA A 233 18.44 7.49 4.50
N LEU A 234 17.89 6.74 5.46
CA LEU A 234 16.59 7.03 6.06
C LEU A 234 16.75 7.62 7.45
N ASN A 235 15.92 8.62 7.74
CA ASN A 235 15.77 9.14 9.08
C ASN A 235 14.84 8.23 9.91
N ASN A 236 14.83 8.40 11.23
CA ASN A 236 13.90 7.69 12.12
C ASN A 236 12.83 8.66 12.67
N ASP A 237 12.27 9.47 11.78
CA ASP A 237 11.30 10.49 12.16
C ASP A 237 9.96 9.87 12.56
N PRO A 238 9.28 10.43 13.58
CA PRO A 238 7.95 9.96 13.95
C PRO A 238 6.93 10.26 12.84
N PRO A 239 5.72 9.66 12.91
CA PRO A 239 4.63 10.01 12.01
C PRO A 239 4.32 11.51 12.09
N THR A 240 4.29 12.18 10.93
CA THR A 240 3.85 13.57 10.79
C THR A 240 2.36 13.72 11.15
N PRO A 241 1.86 14.95 11.39
CA PRO A 241 0.43 15.17 11.59
C PRO A 241 -0.45 14.61 10.46
N ILE A 242 -0.02 14.76 9.20
CA ILE A 242 -0.75 14.22 8.04
C ILE A 242 -0.74 12.68 8.04
N THR A 243 0.41 12.07 8.30
CA THR A 243 0.49 10.60 8.41
C THR A 243 -0.38 10.09 9.55
N ARG A 244 -0.43 10.77 10.70
CA ARG A 244 -1.34 10.40 11.81
C ARG A 244 -2.81 10.54 11.41
N ALA A 245 -3.17 11.62 10.72
CA ALA A 245 -4.54 11.80 10.22
C ALA A 245 -4.96 10.69 9.24
N TYR A 246 -4.02 10.16 8.44
CA TYR A 246 -4.23 8.96 7.65
C TYR A 246 -4.51 7.71 8.51
N LEU A 247 -3.72 7.50 9.57
CA LEU A 247 -3.94 6.41 10.51
C LEU A 247 -5.30 6.54 11.21
N ASP A 248 -5.73 7.76 11.53
CA ASP A 248 -7.04 8.03 12.12
C ASP A 248 -8.18 7.77 11.13
N LEU A 249 -8.02 8.15 9.85
CA LEU A 249 -8.97 7.79 8.78
C LEU A 249 -9.13 6.26 8.68
N PHE A 250 -8.02 5.53 8.70
CA PHE A 250 -8.03 4.05 8.70
C PHE A 250 -8.78 3.46 9.89
N LEU A 251 -8.53 3.97 11.09
CA LEU A 251 -9.23 3.52 12.30
C LEU A 251 -10.74 3.86 12.24
N SER A 252 -11.09 5.05 11.76
CA SER A 252 -12.47 5.50 11.61
C SER A 252 -13.23 4.64 10.59
N ALA A 253 -12.69 4.45 9.40
CA ALA A 253 -13.32 3.72 8.29
C ALA A 253 -13.42 2.20 8.51
N SER A 254 -12.68 1.66 9.48
CA SER A 254 -12.78 0.25 9.89
C SER A 254 -13.42 0.04 11.26
N SER A 255 -13.88 1.11 11.92
CA SER A 255 -14.58 1.06 13.19
C SER A 255 -15.88 0.25 13.11
N SER A 256 -16.44 -0.17 14.25
CA SER A 256 -17.71 -0.91 14.29
C SER A 256 -18.88 -0.11 13.68
N SER A 257 -18.85 1.22 13.77
CA SER A 257 -19.88 2.13 13.24
C SER A 257 -19.77 2.39 11.73
N ALA A 258 -18.57 2.25 11.15
CA ALA A 258 -18.39 2.37 9.70
C ALA A 258 -18.97 1.14 8.97
N SER A 259 -19.49 1.34 7.76
CA SER A 259 -19.95 0.26 6.91
C SER A 259 -18.79 -0.45 6.21
N MET A 260 -19.07 -1.62 5.63
CA MET A 260 -18.09 -2.29 4.76
C MET A 260 -17.79 -1.43 3.51
N LEU A 261 -18.80 -0.72 3.00
CA LEU A 261 -18.64 0.11 1.81
C LEU A 261 -17.70 1.30 2.08
N GLU A 262 -17.84 2.00 3.21
CA GLU A 262 -16.92 3.09 3.60
C GLU A 262 -15.47 2.61 3.66
N GLY A 263 -15.22 1.46 4.30
CA GLY A 263 -13.89 0.86 4.35
C GLY A 263 -13.36 0.48 2.97
N MET A 264 -14.20 -0.09 2.11
CA MET A 264 -13.80 -0.43 0.74
C MET A 264 -13.56 0.80 -0.13
N VAL A 265 -14.27 1.91 0.11
CA VAL A 265 -14.01 3.22 -0.52
C VAL A 265 -12.66 3.79 -0.06
N VAL A 266 -12.30 3.67 1.22
CA VAL A 266 -10.95 4.03 1.67
C VAL A 266 -9.90 3.22 0.96
N LEU A 267 -10.03 1.89 0.97
CA LEU A 267 -9.09 1.00 0.29
C LEU A 267 -8.95 1.36 -1.20
N TRP A 268 -10.05 1.45 -1.93
CA TRP A 268 -9.99 1.81 -3.35
C TRP A 268 -9.42 3.21 -3.55
N GLY A 269 -9.87 4.20 -2.76
CA GLY A 269 -9.52 5.60 -2.94
C GLY A 269 -8.03 5.85 -2.76
N THR A 270 -7.42 5.29 -1.70
CA THR A 270 -5.98 5.44 -1.47
C THR A 270 -5.17 4.73 -2.56
N GLU A 271 -5.53 3.50 -2.93
CA GLU A 271 -4.83 2.72 -3.96
C GLU A 271 -4.95 3.37 -5.35
N HIS A 272 -6.11 3.96 -5.64
CA HIS A 272 -6.36 4.69 -6.88
C HIS A 272 -5.58 6.01 -6.95
N CYS A 273 -5.51 6.76 -5.84
CA CYS A 273 -4.67 7.96 -5.75
C CYS A 273 -3.20 7.59 -5.96
N TYR A 274 -2.69 6.57 -5.27
CA TYR A 274 -1.30 6.14 -5.37
C TYR A 274 -0.92 5.71 -6.79
N ARG A 275 -1.76 4.86 -7.43
CA ARG A 275 -1.56 4.48 -8.83
C ARG A 275 -1.52 5.70 -9.75
N SER A 276 -2.45 6.63 -9.55
CA SER A 276 -2.58 7.80 -10.43
C SER A 276 -1.41 8.77 -10.25
N ALA A 277 -0.97 8.98 -9.01
CA ALA A 277 0.21 9.76 -8.65
C ALA A 277 1.49 9.21 -9.30
N TRP A 278 1.76 7.91 -9.15
CA TRP A 278 2.94 7.29 -9.76
C TRP A 278 2.84 7.19 -11.28
N THR A 279 1.63 7.05 -11.83
CA THR A 279 1.41 7.13 -13.27
C THR A 279 1.70 8.54 -13.80
N TYR A 280 1.29 9.58 -13.08
CA TYR A 280 1.65 10.96 -13.40
C TYR A 280 3.17 11.16 -13.39
N ALA A 281 3.87 10.72 -12.33
CA ALA A 281 5.34 10.75 -12.27
C ALA A 281 5.98 10.03 -13.47
N ALA A 282 5.46 8.86 -13.87
CA ALA A 282 5.98 8.11 -15.00
C ALA A 282 5.90 8.86 -16.34
N THR A 283 4.95 9.80 -16.50
CA THR A 283 4.85 10.60 -17.75
C THR A 283 6.08 11.47 -18.00
N PHE A 284 6.84 11.79 -16.96
CA PHE A 284 8.06 12.59 -17.05
C PHE A 284 9.33 11.74 -17.25
N SER A 285 9.27 10.41 -17.10
CA SER A 285 10.47 9.55 -17.16
C SER A 285 11.20 9.59 -18.50
N GLY A 286 10.53 9.96 -19.59
CA GLY A 286 11.14 10.17 -20.90
C GLY A 286 11.92 11.48 -21.06
N THR A 287 11.88 12.38 -20.08
CA THR A 287 12.58 13.68 -20.12
C THR A 287 14.05 13.57 -19.72
N LEU A 288 14.44 12.46 -19.08
CA LEU A 288 15.82 12.17 -18.70
C LEU A 288 16.68 11.89 -19.93
N SER A 289 17.46 12.89 -20.33
CA SER A 289 18.38 12.78 -21.47
C SER A 289 19.58 11.87 -21.17
N THR A 290 19.92 11.70 -19.88
CA THR A 290 21.01 10.84 -19.41
C THR A 290 20.58 10.09 -18.14
N PRO A 291 20.92 8.80 -17.98
CA PRO A 291 20.69 8.07 -16.74
C PRO A 291 21.44 8.75 -15.57
N SER A 292 20.73 9.08 -14.49
CA SER A 292 21.35 9.65 -13.29
C SER A 292 22.26 8.64 -12.59
N THR A 293 23.33 9.13 -11.97
CA THR A 293 24.21 8.35 -11.09
C THR A 293 23.78 8.40 -9.62
N ASP A 294 22.84 9.29 -9.28
CA ASP A 294 22.41 9.48 -7.90
C ASP A 294 21.51 8.33 -7.47
N ALA A 295 21.90 7.65 -6.39
CA ALA A 295 21.30 6.37 -6.03
C ALA A 295 19.79 6.46 -5.75
N HIS A 296 19.32 7.59 -5.20
CA HIS A 296 17.90 7.84 -4.94
C HIS A 296 17.09 8.04 -6.24
N ILE A 297 17.66 8.70 -7.24
CA ILE A 297 17.04 8.82 -8.58
C ILE A 297 17.03 7.46 -9.27
N VAL A 298 18.12 6.70 -9.18
CA VAL A 298 18.17 5.34 -9.73
C VAL A 298 17.11 4.45 -9.09
N ALA A 299 16.93 4.52 -7.76
CA ALA A 299 15.90 3.78 -7.04
C ALA A 299 14.48 4.16 -7.50
N LEU A 300 14.22 5.47 -7.67
CA LEU A 300 12.94 5.99 -8.17
C LEU A 300 12.57 5.38 -9.52
N HIS A 301 13.46 5.48 -10.50
CA HIS A 301 13.17 5.07 -11.87
C HIS A 301 13.22 3.57 -12.10
N GLN A 302 14.11 2.84 -11.41
CA GLN A 302 14.26 1.41 -11.63
C GLN A 302 13.35 0.55 -10.76
N SER A 303 12.79 1.09 -9.67
CA SER A 303 12.06 0.27 -8.70
C SER A 303 10.78 0.93 -8.20
N LEU A 304 10.82 2.17 -7.72
CA LEU A 304 9.65 2.79 -7.08
C LEU A 304 8.54 3.11 -8.10
N ILE A 305 8.82 3.92 -9.13
CA ILE A 305 7.84 4.26 -10.18
C ILE A 305 7.28 2.99 -10.85
N PRO A 306 8.09 2.01 -11.29
CA PRO A 306 7.58 0.78 -11.90
C PRO A 306 6.69 -0.07 -10.99
N ASN A 307 6.86 -0.02 -9.66
CA ASN A 307 6.09 -0.83 -8.73
C ASN A 307 4.59 -0.51 -8.80
N TRP A 308 4.24 0.77 -8.64
CA TRP A 308 2.84 1.23 -8.59
C TRP A 308 2.28 1.64 -9.97
N THR A 309 3.10 1.62 -11.02
CA THR A 309 2.61 1.71 -12.41
C THR A 309 2.48 0.33 -13.08
N SER A 310 2.79 -0.74 -12.35
CA SER A 310 2.76 -2.09 -12.90
C SER A 310 1.35 -2.53 -13.32
N PRO A 311 1.23 -3.40 -14.35
CA PRO A 311 -0.05 -4.00 -14.73
C PRO A 311 -0.70 -4.81 -13.60
N ALA A 312 0.11 -5.42 -12.72
CA ALA A 312 -0.38 -6.19 -11.58
C ALA A 312 -1.07 -5.28 -10.56
N PHE A 313 -0.46 -4.14 -10.22
CA PHE A 313 -1.06 -3.16 -9.33
C PHE A 313 -2.32 -2.55 -9.95
N SER A 314 -2.29 -2.19 -11.23
CA SER A 314 -3.47 -1.68 -11.95
C SER A 314 -4.66 -2.64 -11.87
N LYS A 315 -4.44 -3.94 -12.10
CA LYS A 315 -5.50 -4.97 -11.98
C LYS A 315 -6.06 -5.07 -10.57
N PHE A 316 -5.23 -4.90 -9.54
CA PHE A 316 -5.68 -4.89 -8.15
C PHE A 316 -6.57 -3.66 -7.85
N VAL A 317 -6.17 -2.47 -8.32
CA VAL A 317 -6.98 -1.25 -8.17
C VAL A 317 -8.32 -1.40 -8.89
N ASP A 318 -8.32 -1.94 -10.12
CA ASP A 318 -9.55 -2.18 -10.89
C ASP A 318 -10.46 -3.23 -10.25
N ALA A 319 -9.88 -4.27 -9.65
CA ALA A 319 -10.63 -5.27 -8.88
C ALA A 319 -11.31 -4.65 -7.66
N THR A 320 -10.60 -3.77 -6.96
CA THR A 320 -11.12 -3.05 -5.79
C THR A 320 -12.24 -2.10 -6.21
N ARG A 321 -12.06 -1.34 -7.30
CA ARG A 321 -13.07 -0.47 -7.89
C ARG A 321 -14.36 -1.22 -8.21
N ALA A 322 -14.24 -2.37 -8.88
CA ALA A 322 -15.39 -3.20 -9.25
C ALA A 322 -16.16 -3.70 -8.02
N LEU A 323 -15.47 -4.10 -6.94
CA LEU A 323 -16.13 -4.51 -5.71
C LEU A 323 -16.79 -3.35 -4.96
N VAL A 324 -16.21 -2.15 -4.97
CA VAL A 324 -16.87 -0.96 -4.40
C VAL A 324 -18.18 -0.67 -5.14
N ASP A 325 -18.14 -0.65 -6.47
CA ASP A 325 -19.35 -0.43 -7.28
C ASP A 325 -20.38 -1.54 -7.06
N GLU A 326 -19.96 -2.81 -6.95
CA GLU A 326 -20.86 -3.94 -6.69
C GLU A 326 -21.48 -3.86 -5.28
N LEU A 327 -20.69 -3.51 -4.26
CA LEU A 327 -21.18 -3.31 -2.89
C LEU A 327 -22.20 -2.16 -2.85
N ALA A 328 -21.90 -1.02 -3.48
CA ALA A 328 -22.81 0.11 -3.55
C ALA A 328 -24.16 -0.24 -4.21
N ASN A 329 -24.13 -1.09 -5.25
CA ASN A 329 -25.33 -1.53 -5.96
C ASN A 329 -26.10 -2.67 -5.27
N THR A 330 -25.47 -3.42 -4.38
CA THR A 330 -26.10 -4.55 -3.66
C THR A 330 -26.66 -4.13 -2.30
N THR A 331 -26.11 -3.08 -1.69
CA THR A 331 -26.58 -2.57 -0.42
C THR A 331 -28.00 -1.99 -0.53
N THR A 332 -28.96 -2.70 0.05
CA THR A 332 -30.35 -2.28 0.22
C THR A 332 -30.56 -1.63 1.58
N SER A 333 -29.55 -0.88 2.05
CA SER A 333 -29.61 -0.21 3.36
C SER A 333 -30.76 0.80 3.37
N PRO A 334 -31.63 0.80 4.41
CA PRO A 334 -32.65 1.83 4.59
C PRO A 334 -32.06 3.25 4.59
N ASN A 335 -30.78 3.39 4.94
CA ASN A 335 -30.03 4.64 5.00
C ASN A 335 -29.02 4.79 3.84
N GLY A 336 -29.27 4.18 2.67
CA GLY A 336 -28.33 4.20 1.54
C GLY A 336 -27.87 5.60 1.12
N LYS A 337 -28.73 6.63 1.25
CA LYS A 337 -28.35 8.04 1.02
C LYS A 337 -27.29 8.54 2.02
N GLU A 338 -27.44 8.22 3.30
CA GLU A 338 -26.49 8.63 4.34
C GLU A 338 -25.15 7.91 4.18
N GLU A 339 -25.17 6.61 3.87
CA GLU A 339 -23.96 5.85 3.57
C GLU A 339 -23.22 6.41 2.34
N MET A 340 -23.95 6.79 1.29
CA MET A 340 -23.38 7.46 0.12
C MET A 340 -22.72 8.79 0.48
N LEU A 341 -23.37 9.63 1.30
CA LEU A 341 -22.78 10.90 1.76
C LEU A 341 -21.51 10.68 2.59
N ARG A 342 -21.48 9.64 3.43
CA ARG A 342 -20.26 9.27 4.17
C ARG A 342 -19.15 8.80 3.23
N CYS A 343 -19.47 8.03 2.19
CA CYS A 343 -18.50 7.64 1.17
C CYS A 343 -17.92 8.86 0.42
N GLU A 344 -18.76 9.85 0.09
CA GLU A 344 -18.28 11.10 -0.50
C GLU A 344 -17.33 11.86 0.45
N GLU A 345 -17.71 11.99 1.71
CA GLU A 345 -16.90 12.70 2.71
C GLU A 345 -15.56 12.03 2.94
N VAL A 346 -15.57 10.70 3.06
CA VAL A 346 -14.36 9.88 3.15
C VAL A 346 -13.48 10.08 1.93
N PHE A 347 -14.03 10.09 0.71
CA PHE A 347 -13.23 10.30 -0.50
C PHE A 347 -12.65 11.72 -0.60
N ARG A 348 -13.39 12.75 -0.18
CA ARG A 348 -12.86 14.11 -0.05
C ARG A 348 -11.71 14.16 0.95
N GLN A 349 -11.85 13.49 2.09
CA GLN A 349 -10.81 13.40 3.10
C GLN A 349 -9.56 12.70 2.56
N ILE A 350 -9.70 11.62 1.79
CA ILE A 350 -8.58 10.95 1.11
C ILE A 350 -7.85 11.95 0.20
N CYS A 351 -8.57 12.66 -0.68
CA CYS A 351 -7.94 13.63 -1.58
C CYS A 351 -7.19 14.73 -0.79
N TRP A 352 -7.80 15.23 0.28
CA TRP A 352 -7.18 16.25 1.14
C TRP A 352 -5.90 15.76 1.82
N LEU A 353 -5.89 14.50 2.27
CA LEU A 353 -4.74 13.86 2.91
C LEU A 353 -3.64 13.54 1.90
N GLU A 354 -3.97 12.93 0.76
CA GLU A 354 -3.01 12.61 -0.32
C GLU A 354 -2.26 13.85 -0.80
N GLU A 355 -2.96 14.96 -1.03
CA GLU A 355 -2.36 16.24 -1.45
C GLU A 355 -1.24 16.70 -0.50
N ARG A 356 -1.40 16.44 0.81
CA ARG A 356 -0.49 16.89 1.87
C ARG A 356 0.48 15.81 2.34
N PHE A 357 0.35 14.59 1.82
CA PHE A 357 1.19 13.47 2.22
C PHE A 357 2.56 13.53 1.54
N TRP A 358 2.58 14.03 0.30
CA TRP A 358 3.81 14.26 -0.44
C TRP A 358 4.63 15.38 0.21
N PRO A 359 5.96 15.20 0.39
CA PRO A 359 6.83 16.27 0.87
C PRO A 359 6.74 17.53 0.01
N ASP A 360 6.73 18.69 0.67
CA ASP A 360 6.85 19.98 -0.01
C ASP A 360 8.24 20.12 -0.63
N VAL A 361 8.26 20.41 -1.93
CA VAL A 361 9.50 20.64 -2.67
C VAL A 361 9.45 21.94 -3.44
N ASP A 362 10.59 22.64 -3.48
CA ASP A 362 10.75 23.85 -4.26
C ASP A 362 10.86 23.56 -5.76
N GLY A 363 10.97 24.60 -6.59
CA GLY A 363 11.12 24.45 -8.05
C GLY A 363 12.41 23.73 -8.50
N MET A 364 13.31 23.42 -7.56
CA MET A 364 14.54 22.67 -7.80
C MET A 364 14.47 21.24 -7.25
N GLY A 365 13.31 20.82 -6.70
CA GLY A 365 13.12 19.51 -6.11
C GLY A 365 13.77 19.33 -4.73
N GLN A 366 14.19 20.42 -4.07
CA GLN A 366 14.74 20.42 -2.72
C GLN A 366 13.64 20.62 -1.67
N GLU A 367 13.92 20.35 -0.39
CA GLU A 367 12.96 20.66 0.68
C GLU A 367 12.65 22.16 0.70
N ASP A 368 11.37 22.53 0.71
CA ASP A 368 10.98 23.93 0.88
C ASP A 368 11.09 24.33 2.36
N ASP A 369 12.20 24.97 2.73
CA ASP A 369 12.48 25.41 4.11
C ASP A 369 11.48 26.46 4.64
N ASN A 370 10.74 27.16 3.75
CA ASN A 370 9.78 28.19 4.17
C ASN A 370 8.55 27.60 4.89
N THR A 371 8.23 26.32 4.69
CA THR A 371 7.01 25.71 5.25
C THR A 371 7.19 25.20 6.68
N ARG A 372 8.44 24.98 7.14
CA ARG A 372 8.74 24.63 8.54
C ARG A 372 8.39 25.75 9.51
N LEU A 373 8.44 27.02 9.08
CA LEU A 373 8.03 28.16 9.91
C LEU A 373 6.50 28.30 10.04
N ALA A 374 5.71 27.78 9.11
CA ALA A 374 4.25 27.91 9.13
C ALA A 374 3.54 26.81 9.95
N SER A 375 4.16 25.63 10.09
CA SER A 375 3.57 24.46 10.77
C SER A 375 4.23 24.11 12.12
N GLY A 376 5.18 24.92 12.58
CA GLY A 376 5.99 24.71 13.77
C GLY A 376 5.80 25.77 14.86
N GLY A 377 4.56 26.08 15.24
CA GLY A 377 4.29 26.85 16.46
C GLY A 377 4.57 26.00 17.71
N GLY A 378 5.84 25.89 18.11
CA GLY A 378 6.26 25.05 19.22
C GLY A 378 7.47 25.62 19.97
N LEU A 379 7.18 26.49 20.93
CA LEU A 379 7.96 26.86 22.11
C LEU A 379 9.49 26.76 22.00
N SER A 380 10.10 27.92 21.76
CA SER A 380 11.50 28.19 22.04
C SER A 380 11.85 27.81 23.48
N ASN A 381 12.88 26.99 23.57
CA ASN A 381 13.59 26.56 24.76
C ASN A 381 14.06 27.78 25.59
N LEU A 382 13.29 28.20 26.60
CA LEU A 382 13.74 29.14 27.63
C LEU A 382 14.40 28.34 28.75
N ASN A 383 15.67 27.97 28.55
CA ASN A 383 16.55 27.61 29.66
C ASN A 383 17.46 28.79 29.95
N GLY A 384 17.31 29.35 31.16
CA GLY A 384 18.04 30.52 31.60
C GLY A 384 19.52 30.26 31.84
N ASN A 385 20.35 31.26 31.53
CA ASN A 385 21.33 31.82 32.46
C ASN A 385 22.04 33.02 31.82
N GLY A 386 22.18 34.11 32.57
CA GLY A 386 23.39 34.91 32.51
C GLY A 386 23.29 36.36 32.03
N LEU A 387 23.32 37.25 33.02
CA LEU A 387 24.20 38.43 33.10
C LEU A 387 23.81 39.71 32.35
N GLY A 388 23.30 40.67 33.13
CA GLY A 388 24.02 41.93 33.37
C GLY A 388 23.74 43.11 32.43
N GLY A 389 23.10 44.16 32.95
CA GLY A 389 23.05 45.45 32.26
C GLY A 389 22.04 46.43 32.85
N SER A 390 22.42 47.08 33.95
CA SER A 390 21.71 48.21 34.56
C SER A 390 21.87 49.50 33.74
N VAL A 391 20.79 50.18 33.38
CA VAL A 391 20.70 51.66 33.39
C VAL A 391 19.22 52.10 33.48
N GLY A 392 18.91 53.06 34.35
CA GLY A 392 17.56 53.50 34.72
C GLY A 392 16.96 54.64 33.88
N PRO A 393 16.15 55.55 34.46
CA PRO A 393 14.74 55.70 34.05
C PRO A 393 14.35 57.12 33.58
N LEU A 394 13.29 57.20 32.78
CA LEU A 394 12.48 58.40 32.48
C LEU A 394 11.04 57.88 32.31
N GLY A 395 9.95 58.40 32.87
CA GLY A 395 9.69 59.66 33.55
C GLY A 395 8.29 60.14 33.14
N ALA A 396 7.36 60.15 34.09
CA ALA A 396 6.18 61.04 34.25
C ALA A 396 4.86 60.85 33.45
N GLY A 397 3.74 60.96 34.20
CA GLY A 397 2.43 61.50 33.78
C GLY A 397 1.22 60.58 34.03
N ILE A 398 0.58 60.56 35.22
CA ILE A 398 -0.64 61.31 35.64
C ILE A 398 -1.93 60.85 34.89
N GLY A 399 -3.08 60.48 35.48
CA GLY A 399 -3.62 60.50 36.87
C GLY A 399 -4.93 59.66 36.99
N SER A 400 -5.29 59.18 38.19
CA SER A 400 -6.45 59.59 39.04
C SER A 400 -7.85 59.25 38.45
N GLN A 401 -8.79 58.50 39.06
CA GLN A 401 -9.43 58.50 40.40
C GLN A 401 -10.28 57.19 40.52
N GLY A 402 -10.38 56.47 41.65
CA GLY A 402 -11.39 56.62 42.76
C GLY A 402 -12.78 56.08 42.33
N ASP A 403 -13.55 55.21 42.99
CA ASP A 403 -13.81 54.83 44.40
C ASP A 403 -14.65 53.50 44.34
N ASP A 404 -14.49 52.45 45.16
CA ASP A 404 -14.87 52.19 46.57
C ASP A 404 -16.11 51.26 46.71
N GLU A 405 -16.13 50.52 47.83
CA GLU A 405 -17.22 49.74 48.46
C GLU A 405 -17.39 48.22 48.21
N THR A 406 -16.91 47.46 49.21
CA THR A 406 -17.46 46.19 49.77
C THR A 406 -18.21 46.55 51.09
N PRO A 407 -19.07 45.73 51.78
CA PRO A 407 -18.75 44.35 52.23
C PRO A 407 -19.91 43.36 52.64
N GLY A 408 -19.50 42.11 52.95
CA GLY A 408 -20.14 41.17 53.92
C GLY A 408 -21.15 40.16 53.33
N THR A 409 -21.34 38.92 53.81
CA THR A 409 -20.81 38.12 54.95
C THR A 409 -21.36 36.68 54.84
N ASN A 410 -20.61 35.71 55.37
CA ASN A 410 -20.99 34.44 56.04
C ASN A 410 -21.77 33.31 55.32
N GLY A 411 -21.24 32.09 55.50
CA GLY A 411 -21.94 30.81 55.24
C GLY A 411 -21.04 29.58 55.39
N GLN A 412 -20.72 29.23 56.63
CA GLN A 412 -19.92 28.07 57.08
C GLN A 412 -20.76 26.77 57.04
N THR A 413 -20.16 25.63 56.63
CA THR A 413 -20.16 24.27 57.28
C THR A 413 -19.74 23.18 56.26
N THR A 414 -18.58 22.49 56.38
CA THR A 414 -18.31 21.17 57.02
C THR A 414 -19.25 20.02 56.58
N PHE A 415 -18.88 18.77 56.27
CA PHE A 415 -17.83 17.86 56.76
C PHE A 415 -17.74 16.58 55.87
N GLY A 416 -16.54 15.95 55.80
CA GLY A 416 -16.24 14.49 55.61
C GLY A 416 -16.51 13.84 54.23
N GLY A 417 -15.58 13.20 53.50
CA GLY A 417 -14.51 12.27 53.91
C GLY A 417 -15.11 10.91 54.32
N LEU A 418 -14.73 9.72 53.87
CA LEU A 418 -13.57 9.16 53.17
C LEU A 418 -13.96 7.71 52.75
N ASN A 419 -13.24 7.14 51.76
CA ASN A 419 -12.80 5.73 51.57
C ASN A 419 -13.70 4.58 52.06
N GLY A 420 -13.94 3.48 51.33
CA GLY A 420 -13.12 2.79 50.34
C GLY A 420 -13.15 1.29 50.64
N ILE A 421 -12.78 0.48 49.64
CA ILE A 421 -12.15 -0.85 49.73
C ILE A 421 -13.04 -2.14 49.71
N GLU A 422 -12.77 -2.91 48.64
CA GLU A 422 -12.67 -4.38 48.45
C GLU A 422 -13.85 -5.32 48.13
N ASN A 423 -13.72 -5.88 46.90
CA ASN A 423 -13.57 -7.30 46.52
C ASN A 423 -14.52 -8.38 47.06
N GLY A 424 -15.04 -9.16 46.10
CA GLY A 424 -14.88 -10.61 46.13
C GLY A 424 -16.16 -11.47 46.07
N GLY A 425 -16.40 -12.09 44.91
CA GLY A 425 -16.59 -13.54 44.83
C GLY A 425 -18.00 -14.16 44.97
N GLN A 426 -18.20 -15.16 44.10
CA GLN A 426 -19.06 -16.34 44.23
C GLN A 426 -20.52 -16.32 43.74
N THR A 427 -20.68 -16.95 42.57
CA THR A 427 -21.58 -18.09 42.28
C THR A 427 -22.98 -18.11 42.88
N SER A 428 -23.99 -18.06 42.02
CA SER A 428 -24.93 -19.17 41.74
C SER A 428 -25.63 -18.93 40.41
#